data_AF-A0A9D1JQI6-F1
#
_entry.id   AF-A0A9D1JQI6-F1
#
_cell.length_a   1.000
_cell.length_b   1.000
_cell.length_c   1.000
_cell.angle_alpha   90.00
_cell.angle_beta   90.00
_cell.angle_gamma   90.00
#
_symmetry.space_group_name_H-M   'P 1'
#
loop_
_entity.id
_entity.type
_entity.pdbx_description
1 polymer ?
#
loop_
_entity_poly.entity_id
_entity_poly.type
_entity_poly.pdbx_seq_one_letter_code
_entity_poly.pdbx_strand_id
1 'polypeptide(L)' 'MLLELMLKDERQEGLLAGRREDIFQLLEMCGEIPEDIRSKINAQTDENVLKKWHIAAAKASSVDEFRDHMQ' A
#
# COMPACT_ATOMS: atom_id res chain seq x y z
N MET A 1 -9.84 10.82 -27.17
CA MET A 1 -8.48 10.39 -26.77
C MET A 1 -8.07 10.90 -25.40
N LEU A 2 -8.05 12.21 -25.10
CA LEU A 2 -7.63 12.70 -23.76
C LEU A 2 -8.51 12.15 -22.61
N LEU A 3 -9.84 12.14 -22.79
CA LEU A 3 -10.78 11.62 -21.79
C LEU A 3 -10.59 10.14 -21.47
N GLU A 4 -10.31 9.30 -22.48
CA GLU A 4 -10.09 7.87 -22.28
C GLU A 4 -8.79 7.56 -21.53
N LEU A 5 -7.75 8.38 -21.73
CA LEU A 5 -6.51 8.28 -20.99
C LEU A 5 -6.72 8.67 -19.52
N MET A 6 -7.39 9.80 -19.27
CA MET A 6 -7.73 10.24 -17.90
C MET A 6 -8.56 9.19 -17.15
N LEU A 7 -9.59 8.62 -17.80
CA LEU A 7 -10.41 7.56 -17.19
C LEU A 7 -9.66 6.25 -16.93
N LYS A 8 -8.58 5.97 -17.69
CA LYS A 8 -7.71 4.81 -17.42
C LYS A 8 -6.83 5.06 -16.21
N ASP A 9 -6.23 6.25 -16.13
CA ASP A 9 -5.39 6.65 -14.99
C ASP A 9 -6.20 6.67 -13.69
N GLU A 10 -7.41 7.23 -13.69
CA GLU A 10 -8.30 7.25 -12.53
C GLU A 10 -8.66 5.83 -12.06
N ARG A 11 -8.95 4.92 -12.99
CA ARG A 11 -9.21 3.51 -12.66
C ARG A 11 -7.98 2.83 -12.06
N GLN A 12 -6.80 3.10 -12.62
CA GLN A 12 -5.56 2.54 -12.11
C GLN A 12 -5.26 3.05 -10.70
N GLU A 13 -5.40 4.36 -10.45
CA GLU A 13 -5.21 4.93 -9.12
C GLU A 13 -6.22 4.37 -8.13
N GLY A 14 -7.49 4.16 -8.52
CA GLY A 14 -8.48 3.50 -7.67
C GLY A 14 -8.08 2.08 -7.24
N LEU A 15 -7.47 1.30 -8.15
CA LEU A 15 -6.93 -0.03 -7.83
C LEU A 15 -5.73 0.04 -6.88
N LEU A 16 -4.84 1.02 -7.08
CA LEU A 16 -3.68 1.23 -6.21
C LEU A 16 -4.11 1.70 -4.81
N ALA A 17 -5.05 2.63 -4.73
CA ALA A 17 -5.64 3.09 -3.48
C ALA A 17 -6.27 1.94 -2.68
N GLY A 18 -7.03 1.06 -3.34
CA GLY A 18 -7.59 -0.14 -2.70
C GLY A 18 -6.49 -1.05 -2.12
N ARG A 19 -5.40 -1.28 -2.86
CA ARG A 19 -4.27 -2.09 -2.34
C ARG A 19 -3.56 -1.44 -1.15
N ARG A 20 -3.40 -0.11 -1.16
CA ARG A 20 -2.81 0.64 -0.04
C ARG A 20 -3.68 0.52 1.21
N GLU A 21 -4.99 0.63 1.03
CA GLU A 21 -5.99 0.44 2.10
C GLU A 21 -5.93 -0.97 2.69
N ASP A 22 -5.85 -2.01 1.87
CA ASP A 22 -5.70 -3.40 2.33
C ASP A 22 -4.44 -3.58 3.20
N ILE A 23 -3.34 -2.90 2.88
CA ILE A 23 -2.11 -2.93 3.69
C ILE A 23 -2.33 -2.21 5.01
N PHE A 24 -2.98 -1.04 5.00
CA PHE A 24 -3.24 -0.29 6.23
C PHE A 24 -4.10 -1.08 7.22
N GLN A 25 -5.18 -1.71 6.75
CA GLN A 25 -6.04 -2.54 7.61
C GLN A 25 -5.28 -3.68 8.28
N LEU A 26 -4.33 -4.31 7.59
CA LEU A 26 -3.48 -5.35 8.18
C LEU A 26 -2.58 -4.77 9.27
N LEU A 27 -1.93 -3.64 9.00
CA LEU A 27 -1.00 -3.01 9.94
C LEU A 27 -1.71 -2.40 11.16
N GLU A 28 -2.94 -1.92 11.01
CA GLU A 28 -3.76 -1.43 12.13
C GLU A 28 -4.03 -2.53 13.18
N MET A 29 -4.09 -3.80 12.76
CA MET A 29 -4.16 -4.94 13.68
C MET A 29 -2.85 -5.20 14.42
N CYS A 30 -1.71 -4.77 13.87
CA CYS A 30 -0.39 -4.92 14.45
C CYS A 30 -0.02 -3.77 15.41
N GLY A 31 -0.61 -2.58 15.26
CA GLY A 31 -0.38 -1.42 16.12
C GLY A 31 -0.52 -0.08 15.41
N GLU A 32 -0.05 0.98 16.05
CA GLU A 32 -0.01 2.32 15.46
C GLU A 32 0.96 2.36 14.27
N ILE A 33 0.50 2.91 13.15
CA ILE A 33 1.28 3.00 11.91
C ILE A 33 2.08 4.31 11.92
N PRO A 34 3.42 4.26 11.96
CA PRO A 34 4.27 5.44 11.85
C PRO A 34 4.05 6.23 10.56
N GLU A 35 4.14 7.56 10.64
CA GLU A 35 3.89 8.47 9.51
C GLU A 35 4.84 8.25 8.32
N ASP A 36 6.08 7.82 8.54
CA ASP A 36 7.01 7.50 7.46
C ASP A 36 6.54 6.27 6.67
N ILE A 37 5.98 5.26 7.34
CA ILE A 37 5.40 4.08 6.69
C ILE A 37 4.13 4.49 5.94
N ARG A 38 3.26 5.28 6.57
CA ARG A 38 2.04 5.82 5.95
C ARG A 38 2.36 6.58 4.67
N SER A 39 3.35 7.46 4.73
CA SER A 39 3.81 8.25 3.58
C SER A 39 4.36 7.37 2.45
N LYS A 40 5.16 6.35 2.78
CA LYS A 40 5.70 5.40 1.78
C LYS A 40 4.61 4.59 1.09
N ILE A 41 3.62 4.09 1.84
CA ILE A 41 2.50 3.32 1.28
C ILE A 41 1.67 4.21 0.35
N ASN A 42 1.34 5.43 0.79
CA ASN A 42 0.58 6.39 -0.01
C ASN A 42 1.28 6.83 -1.29
N ALA A 43 2.60 6.97 -1.27
CA ALA A 43 3.37 7.38 -2.45
C ALA A 43 3.64 6.23 -3.45
N GLN A 44 3.40 4.97 -3.08
CA GLN A 44 3.75 3.83 -3.93
C GLN A 44 2.76 3.62 -5.07
N THR A 45 3.24 3.65 -6.30
CA THR A 45 2.44 3.47 -7.52
C THR A 45 2.70 2.16 -8.26
N ASP A 46 3.73 1.40 -7.85
CA ASP A 46 4.00 0.06 -8.38
C ASP A 46 3.12 -0.99 -7.69
N GLU A 47 2.19 -1.54 -8.45
CA GLU A 47 1.27 -2.59 -8.01
C GLU A 47 2.01 -3.84 -7.46
N ASN A 48 3.17 -4.18 -8.02
CA ASN A 48 3.94 -5.34 -7.58
C ASN A 48 4.62 -5.09 -6.23
N VAL A 49 5.06 -3.86 -5.97
CA VAL A 49 5.56 -3.48 -4.65
C VAL A 49 4.44 -3.53 -3.62
N LEU A 50 3.26 -2.99 -3.94
CA LEU A 50 2.08 -3.08 -3.07
C LEU A 50 1.66 -4.52 -2.80
N LYS A 51 1.72 -5.43 -3.79
CA LYS A 51 1.48 -6.87 -3.59
C LYS A 51 2.46 -7.49 -2.58
N LYS A 52 3.75 -7.17 -2.69
CA LYS A 52 4.77 -7.67 -1.76
C LYS A 52 4.52 -7.15 -0.35
N TRP A 53 4.23 -5.86 -0.22
CA TRP A 53 3.92 -5.24 1.06
C TRP A 53 2.64 -5.80 1.68
N HIS A 54 1.61 -6.10 0.90
CA HIS A 54 0.40 -6.77 1.40
C HIS A 54 0.71 -8.15 2.00
N ILE A 55 1.52 -8.96 1.33
CA ILE A 55 1.95 -10.27 1.86
C ILE A 55 2.83 -10.11 3.11
N ALA A 56 3.69 -9.09 3.15
CA ALA A 56 4.53 -8.79 4.31
C ALA A 56 3.68 -8.35 5.51
N ALA A 57 2.73 -7.44 5.32
CA ALA A 57 1.82 -6.97 6.36
C ALA A 57 0.96 -8.13 6.92
N ALA A 58 0.51 -9.05 6.07
CA ALA A 58 -0.25 -10.22 6.50
C ALA A 58 0.57 -11.22 7.34
N LYS A 59 1.91 -11.17 7.26
CA LYS A 59 2.82 -12.07 7.99
C LYS A 59 3.43 -11.42 9.22
N ALA A 60 3.49 -10.09 9.26
CA ALA A 60 4.11 -9.34 10.33
C ALA A 60 3.28 -9.45 11.62
N SER A 61 3.96 -9.57 12.75
CA SER A 61 3.36 -9.54 14.09
C SER A 61 3.43 -8.15 14.72
N SER A 62 4.15 -7.21 14.08
CA SER A 62 4.30 -5.81 14.51
C SER A 62 4.60 -4.90 13.33
N VAL A 63 4.36 -3.60 13.50
CA VAL A 63 4.65 -2.60 12.46
C VAL A 63 6.16 -2.46 12.20
N ASP A 64 7.00 -2.66 13.22
CA ASP A 64 8.46 -2.67 13.04
C ASP A 64 8.95 -3.88 12.24
N GLU A 65 8.38 -5.08 12.48
CA GLU A 65 8.69 -6.26 11.67
C GLU A 65 8.28 -6.07 10.20
N PHE A 66 7.14 -5.42 9.94
CA PHE A 66 6.76 -5.04 8.59
C PHE A 66 7.77 -4.08 7.95
N ARG A 67 8.26 -3.10 8.70
CA ARG A 67 9.23 -2.10 8.22
C ARG A 67 10.50 -2.76 7.69
N ASP A 68 10.99 -3.81 8.33
CA ASP A 68 12.17 -4.56 7.89
C ASP A 68 11.97 -5.26 6.53
N HIS A 69 10.72 -5.52 6.15
CA HIS A 69 10.34 -6.15 4.89
C HIS A 69 9.98 -5.15 3.77
N MET A 70 9.99 -3.84 4.02
CA MET A 70 9.63 -2.80 3.03
C MET A 70 10.71 -2.49 1.96
N GLN A 71 11.58 -3.45 1.62
CA GLN A 71 12.61 -3.25 0.59
C GLN A 71 12.08 -3.28 -0.85
#